data_AF-A0A359N0X8-F1
#
_entry.id   AF-A0A359N0X8-F1
#
_cell.length_a   1.000
_cell.length_b   1.000
_cell.length_c   1.000
_cell.angle_alpha   90.00
_cell.angle_beta   90.00
_cell.angle_gamma   90.00
#
_symmetry.space_group_name_H-M   'P 1'
#
loop_
_entity.id
_entity.type
_entity.pdbx_description
1 polymer ?
#
loop_
_entity_poly.entity_id
_entity_poly.type
_entity_poly.pdbx_seq_one_letter_code
_entity_poly.pdbx_strand_id
1 'polypeptide(L)' 'MEFAHKNLKKEDFIKPKSVISATISKASGRLASDNTPDDLKVTTIFAVKPTEYDSGGKKIEVDATCN' A
#
# COMPACT_ATOMS: atom_id res chain seq x y z
N MET A 1 -21.20 16.16 4.85
CA MET A 1 -19.98 16.99 4.90
C MET A 1 -19.90 18.01 3.77
N GLU A 2 -20.56 17.81 2.62
CA GLU A 2 -20.48 18.74 1.48
C GLU A 2 -20.94 20.17 1.78
N PHE A 3 -22.07 20.36 2.47
CA PHE A 3 -22.57 21.70 2.81
C PHE A 3 -21.71 22.41 3.89
N ALA A 4 -21.29 21.67 4.93
CA ALA A 4 -20.52 22.22 6.05
C ALA A 4 -19.09 22.62 5.68
N HIS A 5 -18.44 21.88 4.76
CA HIS A 5 -17.07 22.17 4.33
C HIS A 5 -16.98 23.13 3.14
N LYS A 6 -18.12 23.59 2.58
CA LYS A 6 -18.17 24.42 1.36
C LYS A 6 -17.30 25.68 1.44
N ASN A 7 -17.22 26.29 2.62
CA ASN A 7 -16.48 27.54 2.86
C ASN A 7 -15.21 27.33 3.71
N LEU A 8 -14.85 26.07 4.02
CA LEU A 8 -13.62 25.78 4.73
C LEU A 8 -12.47 25.74 3.71
N LYS A 9 -11.36 26.38 4.06
CA LYS A 9 -10.13 26.23 3.28
C LYS A 9 -9.68 24.78 3.36
N LYS A 10 -9.24 24.23 2.23
CA LYS A 10 -8.55 22.94 2.22
C LYS A 10 -7.21 23.16 2.90
N GLU A 11 -6.98 22.47 4.00
CA GLU A 11 -5.67 22.41 4.63
C GLU A 11 -4.90 21.24 4.03
N ASP A 12 -3.67 21.50 3.60
CA ASP A 12 -2.79 20.46 3.08
C ASP A 12 -2.27 19.60 4.22
N PHE A 13 -2.16 18.30 3.97
CA PHE A 13 -1.57 17.38 4.94
C PHE A 13 -0.07 17.64 5.06
N ILE A 14 0.35 18.20 6.21
CA ILE A 14 1.76 18.38 6.54
C ILE A 14 2.28 17.07 7.13
N LYS A 15 3.09 16.33 6.36
CA LYS A 15 3.68 15.07 6.81
C LYS A 15 4.58 15.30 8.04
N PRO A 16 4.34 14.62 9.17
CA PRO A 16 5.22 14.70 10.35
C PRO A 16 6.64 14.21 10.05
N LYS A 17 7.67 14.74 10.73
CA LYS A 17 9.06 14.27 10.55
C LYS A 17 9.30 12.83 11.02
N SER A 18 8.49 12.34 11.95
CA SER A 18 8.63 11.02 12.58
C SER A 18 8.00 9.87 11.79
N VAL A 19 7.28 10.15 10.70
CA VAL A 19 6.62 9.10 9.93
C VAL A 19 7.48 8.58 8.79
N ILE A 20 7.51 7.26 8.66
CA ILE A 20 8.36 6.53 7.71
C ILE A 20 7.50 6.11 6.53
N SER A 21 8.05 6.17 5.32
CA SER A 21 7.40 5.60 4.13
C SER A 21 8.01 4.25 3.80
N ALA A 22 7.18 3.24 3.60
CA ALA A 22 7.60 1.90 3.20
C ALA A 22 6.63 1.31 2.17
N THR A 23 7.16 0.49 1.27
CA THR A 23 6.36 -0.24 0.28
C THR A 23 5.96 -1.59 0.86
N ILE A 24 4.65 -1.84 0.90
CA ILE A 24 4.05 -3.06 1.42
C ILE A 24 3.23 -3.78 0.36
N SER A 25 3.00 -5.07 0.59
CA SER A 25 2.02 -5.88 -0.14
C SER A 25 0.61 -5.52 0.33
N LYS A 26 -0.30 -5.18 -0.59
CA LYS A 26 -1.72 -4.92 -0.30
C LYS A 26 -2.39 -6.13 0.34
N ALA A 27 -1.94 -7.33 -0.01
CA ALA A 27 -2.56 -8.58 0.44
C ALA A 27 -2.21 -8.92 1.89
N SER A 28 -0.96 -8.72 2.29
CA SER A 28 -0.48 -9.14 3.62
C SER A 28 -0.16 -7.98 4.58
N GLY A 29 -0.07 -6.74 4.09
CA GLY A 29 0.33 -5.59 4.89
C GLY A 29 1.81 -5.58 5.30
N ARG A 30 2.59 -6.59 4.87
CA ARG A 30 4.02 -6.74 5.13
C ARG A 30 4.86 -6.05 4.06
N LEU A 31 6.16 -5.85 4.34
CA LEU A 31 7.09 -5.27 3.37
C LEU A 31 7.04 -6.05 2.05
N ALA A 32 6.86 -5.33 0.94
CA ALA A 32 6.90 -5.95 -0.36
C ALA A 32 8.27 -6.59 -0.60
N SER A 33 8.27 -7.84 -1.07
CA SER A 33 9.46 -8.54 -1.55
C SER A 33 9.52 -8.50 -3.08
N ASP A 34 10.64 -8.94 -3.66
CA ASP A 34 10.81 -9.03 -5.12
C ASP A 34 9.75 -9.93 -5.78
N ASN A 35 9.23 -10.90 -5.03
CA ASN A 35 8.17 -11.81 -5.46
C ASN A 35 6.77 -11.22 -5.32
N THR A 36 6.60 -10.03 -4.74
CA THR A 36 5.30 -9.37 -4.66
C THR A 36 4.98 -8.78 -6.04
N PRO A 37 3.86 -9.16 -6.68
CA PRO A 37 3.42 -8.54 -7.92
C PRO A 37 3.26 -7.02 -7.78
N ASP A 38 3.64 -6.25 -8.81
CA ASP A 38 3.67 -4.78 -8.73
C ASP A 38 2.29 -4.14 -8.53
N ASP A 39 1.23 -4.78 -9.02
CA ASP A 39 -0.16 -4.40 -8.78
C ASP A 39 -0.58 -4.52 -7.30
N LEU A 40 0.14 -5.35 -6.55
CA LEU A 40 -0.01 -5.54 -5.11
C LEU A 40 0.96 -4.70 -4.28
N LYS A 41 1.87 -3.93 -4.87
CA LYS A 41 2.75 -3.03 -4.12
C LYS A 41 2.07 -1.68 -3.85
N VAL A 42 2.11 -1.20 -2.61
CA VAL A 42 1.66 0.15 -2.22
C VAL A 42 2.66 0.79 -1.28
N THR A 43 2.98 2.06 -1.53
CA THR A 43 3.76 2.87 -0.61
C THR A 43 2.83 3.51 0.41
N THR A 44 3.05 3.19 1.69
CA THR A 44 2.21 3.65 2.80
C THR A 44 3.08 4.34 3.86
N ILE A 45 2.44 5.14 4.71
CA ILE A 45 3.06 5.88 5.81
C ILE A 45 2.86 5.10 7.10
N PHE A 46 3.93 4.93 7.88
CA PHE A 46 3.94 4.21 9.15
C PHE A 46 4.54 5.06 10.28
N ALA A 47 4.03 4.87 11.49
CA ALA A 47 4.64 5.41 12.70
C ALA A 47 5.88 4.60 13.13
N VAL A 48 5.91 3.30 12.82
CA VAL A 48 7.01 2.38 13.13
C VAL A 48 7.35 1.58 11.88
N LYS A 49 8.64 1.39 11.59
CA LYS A 49 9.09 0.67 10.39
C LYS A 49 8.65 -0.81 10.48
N PRO A 50 7.87 -1.33 9.51
CA PRO A 50 7.59 -2.76 9.44
C PRO A 50 8.89 -3.54 9.18
N THR A 51 9.01 -4.71 9.80
CA THR A 51 10.24 -5.54 9.74
C THR A 51 10.05 -6.84 8.98
N GLU A 52 8.82 -7.33 8.86
CA GLU A 52 8.49 -8.58 8.18
C GLU A 52 8.25 -8.36 6.69
N TYR A 53 8.81 -9.25 5.87
CA TYR A 53 8.58 -9.29 4.44
C TYR A 53 7.42 -10.20 4.09
N ASP A 54 6.73 -9.85 3.01
CA ASP A 54 5.75 -10.71 2.39
C ASP A 54 6.46 -11.92 1.78
N SER A 55 6.02 -13.12 2.16
CA SER A 55 6.56 -14.40 1.68
C SER A 55 6.29 -14.66 0.18
N GLY A 56 5.66 -13.71 -0.51
CA GLY A 56 5.51 -13.68 -1.96
C GLY A 56 4.36 -14.56 -2.45
N GLY A 57 3.38 -13.95 -3.11
CA GLY A 57 2.41 -14.67 -3.93
C GLY A 57 2.94 -14.74 -5.36
N LYS A 58 3.22 -15.94 -5.89
CA LYS A 58 3.54 -16.08 -7.32
C LYS A 58 2.25 -15.88 -8.13
N LYS A 59 2.29 -15.01 -9.13
CA LYS A 59 1.23 -14.94 -10.14
C LYS A 59 1.32 -16.21 -10.99
N ILE A 60 0.31 -17.06 -10.91
CA ILE A 60 0.18 -18.24 -11.77
C ILE A 60 -0.80 -17.86 -12.87
N GLU A 61 -0.34 -17.83 -14.12
CA GLU A 61 -1.25 -17.80 -15.26
C GLU A 61 -1.86 -19.19 -15.41
N VAL A 62 -3.17 -19.29 -15.19
CA VAL A 62 -3.95 -20.50 -15.43
C VAL A 62 -4.49 -20.37 -16.85
N ASP A 63 -3.85 -21.03 -17.80
CA ASP A 63 -4.37 -21.16 -19.15
C ASP A 63 -5.53 -22.17 -19.14
N ALA A 64 -6.73 -21.69 -19.43
CA ALA A 64 -7.97 -22.48 -19.41
C ALA A 64 -8.34 -23.03 -20.81
N THR A 65 -7.35 -23.37 -21.64
CA THR A 65 -7.55 -23.87 -23.01
C THR A 65 -7.61 -25.40 -23.12
N CYS A 66 -7.98 -26.10 -22.05
CA CYS A 66 -8.43 -27.50 -22.14
C CYS A 66 -9.91 -27.60 -21.76
N ASN A 67 -10.80 -27.48 -22.74
CA ASN A 67 -12.07 -28.20 -22.86
C ASN A 67 -12.60 -28.11 -24.30
#